data_AF-A0AAN4SGK6-F1
#
_entry.id   AF-A0AAN4SGK6-F1
#
_cell.length_a   1.000
_cell.length_b   1.000
_cell.length_c   1.000
_cell.angle_alpha   90.00
_cell.angle_beta   90.00
_cell.angle_gamma   90.00
#
_symmetry.space_group_name_H-M   'P 1'
#
loop_
_entity.id
_entity.type
_entity.pdbx_description
1 polymer ?
#
loop_
_entity_poly.entity_id
_entity_poly.type
_entity_poly.pdbx_seq_one_letter_code
_entity_poly.pdbx_strand_id
1 'polypeptide(L)'
;MKENILSLTDHNVNEFLTQMGYEGVLAEKQKKRTEEIRSLHNENRKLRHQLGEKVSNEDVRERLKIMVSSFENWWTGYGFGHVNDFCFGEYVAKISLSGMVFASRASNAGEEKKNEYLSRLGFEIEDGRVIYNDKSIALLKKLLTDKYPSIDIYNINLTTSALNGIPVIQDVVVYLRDLNDLTETVALTK
;
A
#
# COMPACT_ATOMS: atom_id res chain seq x y z
N MET A 1 -29.80 -6.22 7.11
CA MET A 1 -31.08 -6.92 7.42
C MET A 1 -30.89 -8.43 7.51
N LYS A 2 -30.29 -9.12 6.52
CA LYS A 2 -30.03 -10.57 6.57
C LYS A 2 -29.10 -11.02 7.72
N GLU A 3 -28.02 -10.29 7.98
CA GLU A 3 -27.09 -10.58 9.09
C GLU A 3 -27.74 -10.45 10.49
N ASN A 4 -28.67 -9.51 10.66
CA ASN A 4 -29.43 -9.36 11.91
C ASN A 4 -30.39 -10.54 12.14
N ILE A 5 -30.99 -11.09 11.09
CA ILE A 5 -31.89 -12.24 11.23
C ILE A 5 -31.09 -13.50 11.58
N LEU A 6 -29.92 -13.70 10.97
CA LEU A 6 -29.02 -14.81 11.28
C LEU A 6 -28.53 -14.78 12.73
N SER A 7 -28.05 -13.63 13.19
CA SER A 7 -27.56 -13.48 14.58
C SER A 7 -28.66 -13.68 15.62
N LEU A 8 -29.89 -13.18 15.38
CA LEU A 8 -31.05 -13.43 16.24
C LEU A 8 -31.44 -14.91 16.26
N THR A 9 -31.37 -15.58 15.12
CA THR A 9 -31.68 -17.02 15.03
C THR A 9 -30.64 -17.85 15.78
N ASP A 10 -29.36 -17.56 15.60
CA ASP A 10 -28.26 -18.22 16.32
C ASP A 10 -28.35 -18.00 17.84
N HIS A 11 -28.74 -16.79 18.26
CA HIS A 11 -28.95 -16.47 19.67
C HIS A 11 -30.09 -17.29 20.28
N ASN A 12 -31.27 -17.27 19.66
CA ASN A 12 -32.45 -17.98 20.16
C ASN A 12 -32.26 -19.50 20.16
N VAL A 13 -31.58 -20.05 19.14
CA VAL A 13 -31.27 -21.48 19.07
C VAL A 13 -30.29 -21.90 20.16
N ASN A 14 -29.26 -21.09 20.44
CA ASN A 14 -28.33 -21.38 21.54
C ASN A 14 -29.04 -21.32 22.89
N GLU A 15 -29.89 -20.31 23.14
CA GLU A 15 -30.65 -20.19 24.38
C GLU A 15 -31.57 -21.40 24.62
N PHE A 16 -32.29 -21.83 23.58
CA PHE A 16 -33.15 -23.03 23.64
C PHE A 16 -32.35 -24.31 23.95
N LEU A 17 -31.20 -24.50 23.31
CA LEU A 17 -30.35 -25.68 23.53
C LEU A 17 -29.69 -25.68 24.92
N THR A 18 -29.33 -24.51 25.43
CA THR A 18 -28.86 -24.31 26.80
C THR A 18 -29.94 -24.71 27.82
N GLN A 19 -31.17 -24.25 27.65
CA GLN A 19 -32.31 -24.62 28.51
C GLN A 19 -32.61 -26.14 28.47
N MET A 20 -32.36 -26.80 27.34
CA MET A 20 -32.51 -28.25 27.18
C MET A 20 -31.32 -29.06 27.75
N GLY A 21 -30.32 -28.42 28.36
CA GLY A 21 -29.16 -29.08 28.97
C GLY A 21 -28.07 -29.53 28.00
N TYR A 22 -28.08 -29.03 26.75
CA TYR A 22 -27.08 -29.38 25.72
C TYR A 22 -25.82 -28.50 25.74
N GLU A 23 -25.60 -27.73 26.82
CA GLU A 23 -24.47 -26.80 26.98
C GLU A 23 -23.12 -27.49 26.74
N GLY A 24 -22.95 -28.72 27.25
CA GLY A 24 -21.75 -29.53 27.04
C GLY A 24 -21.50 -29.88 25.56
N VAL A 25 -22.56 -30.16 24.80
CA VAL A 25 -22.48 -30.50 23.37
C VAL A 25 -22.14 -29.26 22.53
N LEU A 26 -22.70 -28.10 22.88
CA LEU A 26 -22.36 -26.82 22.24
C LEU A 26 -20.90 -26.43 22.49
N ALA A 27 -20.45 -26.52 23.74
CA ALA A 27 -19.07 -26.23 24.13
C ALA A 27 -18.08 -27.18 23.45
N GLU A 28 -18.40 -28.49 23.36
CA GLU A 28 -17.57 -29.47 22.67
C GLU A 28 -17.47 -29.19 21.16
N LYS A 29 -18.59 -28.82 20.51
CA LYS A 29 -18.61 -28.46 19.10
C LYS A 29 -17.80 -27.18 18.81
N GLN A 30 -17.89 -26.19 19.69
CA GLN A 30 -17.11 -24.95 19.57
C GLN A 30 -15.62 -25.20 19.80
N LYS A 31 -15.27 -26.05 20.76
CA LYS A 31 -13.89 -26.50 21.01
C LYS A 31 -13.31 -27.23 19.80
N LYS A 32 -14.03 -28.21 19.23
CA LYS A 32 -13.63 -28.93 18.01
C LYS A 32 -13.40 -28.00 16.82
N ARG A 33 -14.33 -27.06 16.57
CA ARG A 33 -14.16 -26.04 15.51
C ARG A 33 -12.92 -25.17 15.74
N THR A 34 -12.67 -24.78 16.98
CA THR A 34 -11.50 -23.96 17.31
C THR A 34 -10.20 -24.75 17.10
N GLU A 35 -10.18 -26.03 17.46
CA GLU A 35 -9.06 -26.94 17.23
C GLU A 35 -8.81 -27.16 15.73
N GLU A 36 -9.87 -27.34 14.93
CA GLU A 36 -9.77 -27.41 13.46
C GLU A 36 -9.21 -26.12 12.86
N ILE A 37 -9.71 -24.94 13.26
CA ILE A 37 -9.19 -23.65 12.78
C ILE A 37 -7.70 -23.50 13.10
N ARG A 38 -7.29 -23.87 14.32
CA ARG A 38 -5.87 -23.83 14.72
C ARG A 38 -5.03 -24.81 13.90
N SER A 39 -5.54 -26.02 13.65
CA SER A 39 -4.87 -27.03 12.83
C SER A 39 -4.66 -26.52 11.40
N LEU A 40 -5.73 -26.03 10.76
CA LEU A 40 -5.68 -25.45 9.42
C LEU A 40 -4.73 -24.26 9.33
N HIS A 41 -4.71 -23.39 10.34
CA HIS A 41 -3.79 -22.25 10.38
C HIS A 41 -2.32 -22.71 10.45
N ASN A 42 -2.03 -23.73 11.26
CA ASN A 42 -0.70 -24.32 11.36
C ASN A 42 -0.27 -25.00 10.06
N GLU A 43 -1.18 -25.73 9.41
CA GLU A 43 -0.94 -26.32 8.11
C GLU A 43 -0.66 -25.26 7.04
N ASN A 44 -1.47 -24.19 6.99
CA ASN A 44 -1.26 -23.07 6.08
C ASN A 44 0.12 -22.43 6.29
N ARG A 45 0.53 -22.22 7.55
CA ARG A 45 1.86 -21.70 7.89
C ARG A 45 2.98 -22.63 7.39
N LYS A 46 2.85 -23.95 7.56
CA LYS A 46 3.82 -24.94 7.06
C LYS A 46 3.89 -24.93 5.53
N LEU A 47 2.75 -24.91 4.85
CA LEU A 47 2.70 -24.87 3.39
C LEU A 47 3.34 -23.58 2.84
N ARG A 48 3.10 -22.43 3.47
CA ARG A 48 3.79 -21.17 3.12
C ARG A 48 5.29 -21.26 3.31
N HIS A 49 5.75 -21.91 4.37
CA HIS A 49 7.17 -22.12 4.62
C HIS A 49 7.81 -22.99 3.53
N GLN A 50 7.22 -24.14 3.23
CA GLN A 50 7.67 -25.04 2.16
C GLN A 50 7.67 -24.37 0.78
N LEU A 51 6.71 -23.49 0.50
CA LEU A 51 6.69 -22.71 -0.73
C LEU A 51 7.85 -21.71 -0.77
N GLY A 52 8.14 -21.04 0.36
CA GLY A 52 9.26 -20.13 0.48
C GLY A 52 10.62 -20.81 0.29
N GLU A 53 10.80 -22.01 0.84
CA GLU A 53 12.03 -22.80 0.67
C GLU A 53 12.29 -23.22 -0.78
N LYS A 54 11.24 -23.29 -1.63
CA LYS A 54 11.36 -23.63 -3.05
C LYS A 54 11.80 -22.46 -3.93
N VAL A 55 11.67 -21.22 -3.45
CA VAL A 55 12.09 -20.03 -4.20
C VAL A 55 13.55 -19.75 -3.87
N SER A 56 14.40 -19.63 -4.88
CA SER A 56 15.80 -19.31 -4.61
C SER A 56 15.93 -17.88 -4.09
N ASN A 57 16.90 -17.64 -3.20
CA ASN A 57 17.18 -16.29 -2.70
C ASN A 57 17.56 -15.32 -3.84
N GLU A 58 18.12 -15.82 -4.94
CA GLU A 58 18.45 -15.00 -6.10
C GLU A 58 17.18 -14.56 -6.85
N ASP A 59 16.22 -15.46 -7.03
CA ASP A 59 14.93 -15.11 -7.64
C ASP A 59 14.19 -14.07 -6.81
N VAL A 60 14.23 -14.20 -5.47
CA VAL A 60 13.67 -13.19 -4.56
C VAL A 60 14.38 -11.85 -4.75
N ARG A 61 15.72 -11.85 -4.72
CA ARG A 61 16.51 -10.62 -4.88
C ARG A 61 16.19 -9.91 -6.19
N GLU A 62 16.18 -10.64 -7.30
CA GLU A 62 15.94 -10.06 -8.62
C GLU A 62 14.52 -9.51 -8.73
N ARG A 63 13.53 -10.22 -8.16
CA ARG A 63 12.16 -9.73 -8.12
C ARG A 63 12.00 -8.44 -7.30
N LEU A 64 12.69 -8.34 -6.16
CA LEU A 64 12.69 -7.11 -5.35
C LEU A 64 13.33 -5.95 -6.12
N LYS A 65 14.44 -6.17 -6.82
CA LYS A 65 15.08 -5.13 -7.66
C LYS A 65 14.14 -4.62 -8.75
N ILE A 66 13.43 -5.52 -9.43
CA ILE A 66 12.47 -5.15 -10.47
C ILE A 66 11.34 -4.29 -9.88
N MET A 67 10.79 -4.68 -8.74
CA MET A 67 9.75 -3.93 -8.03
C MET A 67 10.22 -2.52 -7.65
N VAL A 68 11.40 -2.41 -7.05
CA VAL A 68 12.00 -1.12 -6.66
C VAL A 68 12.22 -0.25 -7.90
N SER A 69 12.85 -0.80 -8.94
CA SER A 69 13.16 -0.08 -10.17
C SER A 69 11.88 0.41 -10.87
N SER A 70 10.82 -0.40 -10.92
CA SER A 70 9.54 0.00 -11.52
C SER A 70 8.92 1.18 -10.79
N PHE A 71 8.91 1.15 -9.45
CA PHE A 71 8.42 2.25 -8.63
C PHE A 71 9.27 3.52 -8.78
N GLU A 72 10.60 3.39 -8.72
CA GLU A 72 11.54 4.51 -8.89
C GLU A 72 11.39 5.17 -10.25
N ASN A 73 11.28 4.37 -11.31
CA ASN A 73 11.06 4.86 -12.67
C ASN A 73 9.72 5.58 -12.79
N TRP A 74 8.66 5.04 -12.18
CA TRP A 74 7.35 5.69 -12.17
C TRP A 74 7.39 7.03 -11.43
N TRP A 75 7.96 7.08 -10.22
CA TRP A 75 8.06 8.33 -9.46
C TRP A 75 8.97 9.35 -10.17
N THR A 76 10.04 8.87 -10.81
CA THR A 76 10.91 9.71 -11.64
C THR A 76 10.21 10.24 -12.89
N GLY A 77 9.27 9.50 -13.48
CA GLY A 77 8.55 9.91 -14.68
C GLY A 77 7.34 10.81 -14.40
N TYR A 78 6.55 10.47 -13.38
CA TYR A 78 5.23 11.04 -13.10
C TYR A 78 5.12 11.71 -11.72
N GLY A 79 6.04 11.41 -10.81
CA GLY A 79 6.15 12.10 -9.54
C GLY A 79 7.03 13.34 -9.61
N PHE A 80 7.46 13.82 -8.44
CA PHE A 80 8.25 15.05 -8.33
C PHE A 80 9.69 14.84 -8.80
N GLY A 81 10.32 13.74 -8.39
CA GLY A 81 11.75 13.55 -8.60
C GLY A 81 12.16 12.11 -8.36
N HIS A 82 13.17 11.92 -7.52
CA HIS A 82 13.70 10.61 -7.20
C HIS A 82 13.07 10.04 -5.93
N VAL A 83 13.28 8.75 -5.69
CA VAL A 83 13.04 8.09 -4.41
C VAL A 83 14.32 8.25 -3.58
N ASN A 84 14.18 8.71 -2.34
CA ASN A 84 15.31 8.87 -1.41
C ASN A 84 15.72 7.51 -0.81
N ASP A 85 14.74 6.66 -0.49
CA ASP A 85 14.95 5.36 0.14
C ASP A 85 13.77 4.41 -0.11
N PHE A 86 14.05 3.11 -0.17
CA PHE A 86 13.07 2.05 -0.37
C PHE A 86 13.44 0.83 0.50
N CYS A 87 12.63 0.56 1.53
CA CYS A 87 12.86 -0.51 2.48
C CYS A 87 11.69 -1.49 2.56
N PHE A 88 11.95 -2.80 2.42
CA PHE A 88 10.97 -3.84 2.71
C PHE A 88 10.95 -4.15 4.21
N GLY A 89 9.77 -4.32 4.80
CA GLY A 89 9.63 -4.55 6.25
C GLY A 89 8.29 -5.18 6.63
N GLU A 90 8.01 -5.24 7.93
CA GLU A 90 6.80 -5.88 8.50
C GLU A 90 5.49 -5.32 7.93
N TYR A 91 5.51 -4.04 7.57
CA TYR A 91 4.38 -3.29 7.02
C TYR A 91 4.36 -3.26 5.49
N VAL A 92 5.09 -4.21 4.87
CA VAL A 92 5.29 -4.47 3.43
C VAL A 92 6.41 -3.64 2.80
N ALA A 93 6.22 -2.37 2.45
CA ALA A 93 7.32 -1.51 2.02
C ALA A 93 7.16 -0.08 2.53
N LYS A 94 8.26 0.50 3.02
CA LYS A 94 8.39 1.91 3.40
C LYS A 94 9.20 2.63 2.34
N ILE A 95 8.68 3.71 1.79
CA ILE A 95 9.30 4.44 0.70
C ILE A 95 9.39 5.92 1.08
N SER A 96 10.55 6.53 0.90
CA SER A 96 10.74 7.98 1.04
C SER A 96 10.86 8.60 -0.34
N LEU A 97 9.95 9.51 -0.66
CA LEU A 97 9.85 10.19 -1.95
C LEU A 97 10.41 11.60 -1.83
N SER A 98 11.28 12.00 -2.75
CA SER A 98 11.77 13.37 -2.78
C SER A 98 10.65 14.36 -3.14
N GLY A 99 10.58 15.47 -2.41
CA GLY A 99 9.73 16.62 -2.73
C GLY A 99 10.32 17.54 -3.80
N MET A 100 11.57 17.31 -4.20
CA MET A 100 12.26 18.13 -5.19
C MET A 100 11.84 17.77 -6.61
N VAL A 101 11.32 18.77 -7.32
CA VAL A 101 10.89 18.68 -8.71
C VAL A 101 12.09 18.92 -9.64
N PHE A 102 12.48 17.88 -10.38
CA PHE A 102 13.51 18.00 -11.39
C PHE A 102 12.95 18.56 -12.70
N ALA A 103 12.81 19.89 -12.74
CA ALA A 103 12.20 20.65 -13.83
C ALA A 103 12.80 20.41 -15.22
N SER A 104 14.10 20.10 -15.30
CA SER A 104 14.82 19.86 -16.56
C SER A 104 14.59 18.47 -17.15
N ARG A 105 13.99 17.54 -16.39
CA ARG A 105 13.63 16.21 -16.89
C ARG A 105 12.28 16.28 -17.58
N ALA A 106 12.18 15.67 -18.77
CA ALA A 106 10.90 15.42 -19.41
C ALA A 106 10.04 14.54 -18.50
N SER A 107 8.74 14.80 -18.46
CA SER A 107 7.81 13.85 -17.85
C SER A 107 7.65 12.65 -18.77
N ASN A 108 7.29 11.48 -18.24
CA ASN A 108 6.92 10.34 -19.08
C ASN A 108 5.47 10.43 -19.58
N ALA A 109 4.75 11.51 -19.24
CA ALA A 109 3.37 11.76 -19.66
C ALA A 109 3.26 12.42 -21.06
N GLY A 110 4.39 12.68 -21.72
CA GLY A 110 4.49 13.30 -23.05
C GLY A 110 5.84 13.98 -23.27
N GLU A 111 5.95 14.86 -24.27
CA GLU A 111 7.16 15.70 -24.47
C GLU A 111 7.21 16.94 -23.56
N GLU A 112 6.24 17.09 -22.65
CA GLU A 112 6.15 18.25 -21.75
C GLU A 112 7.20 18.20 -20.62
N LYS A 113 7.66 19.38 -20.20
CA LYS A 113 8.57 19.49 -19.04
C LYS A 113 7.84 19.08 -17.78
N LYS A 114 8.54 18.46 -16.82
CA LYS A 114 7.92 17.99 -15.58
C LYS A 114 7.15 19.08 -14.81
N ASN A 115 7.65 20.31 -14.76
CA ASN A 115 6.95 21.40 -14.11
C ASN A 115 5.60 21.71 -14.77
N GLU A 116 5.53 21.63 -16.10
CA GLU A 116 4.31 21.89 -16.87
C GLU A 116 3.28 20.77 -16.62
N TYR A 117 3.73 19.52 -16.63
CA TYR A 117 2.91 18.36 -16.27
C TYR A 117 2.29 18.50 -14.89
N LEU A 118 3.11 18.77 -13.87
CA LEU A 118 2.64 18.90 -12.49
C LEU A 118 1.72 20.11 -12.32
N SER A 119 2.02 21.23 -12.99
CA SER A 119 1.15 22.41 -12.99
C SER A 119 -0.21 22.12 -13.63
N ARG A 120 -0.25 21.33 -14.71
CA ARG A 120 -1.48 20.88 -15.37
C ARG A 120 -2.32 19.95 -14.49
N LEU A 121 -1.67 19.12 -13.66
CA LEU A 121 -2.36 18.36 -12.62
C LEU A 121 -2.90 19.25 -11.48
N GLY A 122 -2.44 20.50 -11.40
CA GLY A 122 -2.90 21.50 -10.44
C GLY A 122 -1.94 21.73 -9.27
N PHE A 123 -0.74 21.15 -9.28
CA PHE A 123 0.28 21.45 -8.29
C PHE A 123 0.88 22.84 -8.52
N GLU A 124 1.15 23.54 -7.42
CA GLU A 124 1.87 24.80 -7.43
C GLU A 124 3.29 24.54 -6.95
N ILE A 125 4.29 25.07 -7.67
CA ILE A 125 5.71 24.78 -7.44
C ILE A 125 6.42 26.07 -7.08
N GLU A 126 7.15 26.05 -5.98
CA GLU A 126 8.05 27.12 -5.54
C GLU A 126 9.41 26.53 -5.14
N ASP A 127 10.50 27.21 -5.51
CA ASP A 127 11.86 26.78 -5.20
C ASP A 127 12.14 25.31 -5.61
N GLY A 128 11.59 24.93 -6.77
CA GLY A 128 11.68 23.57 -7.31
C GLY A 128 10.98 22.51 -6.43
N ARG A 129 10.03 22.88 -5.58
CA ARG A 129 9.26 21.97 -4.72
C ARG A 129 7.79 22.31 -4.76
N VAL A 130 6.94 21.33 -4.45
CA VAL A 130 5.49 21.56 -4.40
C VAL A 130 5.12 22.32 -3.12
N ILE A 131 4.30 23.36 -3.27
CA ILE A 131 3.74 24.11 -2.14
C ILE A 131 2.81 23.20 -1.34
N TYR A 132 2.96 23.22 -0.02
CA TYR A 132 2.12 22.44 0.88
C TYR A 132 0.79 23.16 1.14
N ASN A 133 -0.33 22.52 0.76
CA ASN A 133 -1.70 22.94 1.07
C ASN A 133 -2.67 21.76 0.87
N ASP A 134 -3.93 21.91 1.29
CA ASP A 134 -4.93 20.83 1.21
C ASP A 134 -5.14 20.31 -0.22
N LYS A 135 -5.07 21.21 -1.21
CA LYS A 135 -5.19 20.87 -2.64
C LYS A 135 -4.03 19.99 -3.09
N SER A 136 -2.78 20.33 -2.74
CA SER A 136 -1.61 19.55 -3.12
C SER A 136 -1.58 18.20 -2.41
N ILE A 137 -2.03 18.10 -1.17
CA ILE A 137 -2.17 16.81 -0.46
C ILE A 137 -3.22 15.93 -1.15
N ALA A 138 -4.38 16.48 -1.51
CA ALA A 138 -5.42 15.72 -2.21
C ALA A 138 -4.95 15.21 -3.58
N LEU A 139 -4.26 16.06 -4.34
CA LEU A 139 -3.67 15.68 -5.63
C LEU A 139 -2.57 14.63 -5.49
N LEU A 140 -1.68 14.78 -4.49
CA LEU A 140 -0.62 13.81 -4.21
C LEU A 140 -1.22 12.45 -3.83
N LYS A 141 -2.22 12.43 -2.94
CA LYS A 141 -2.92 11.21 -2.56
C LYS A 141 -3.51 10.53 -3.79
N LYS A 142 -4.23 11.29 -4.63
CA LYS A 142 -4.81 10.76 -5.87
C LYS A 142 -3.75 10.19 -6.81
N LEU A 143 -2.68 10.94 -7.08
CA LEU A 143 -1.59 10.51 -7.96
C LEU A 143 -0.99 9.17 -7.52
N LEU A 144 -0.77 9.01 -6.21
CA LEU A 144 -0.25 7.78 -5.64
C LEU A 144 -1.25 6.63 -5.73
N THR A 145 -2.51 6.85 -5.31
CA THR A 145 -3.52 5.78 -5.26
C THR A 145 -4.03 5.36 -6.63
N ASP A 146 -3.99 6.25 -7.63
CA ASP A 146 -4.36 5.93 -9.02
C ASP A 146 -3.42 4.87 -9.61
N LYS A 147 -2.15 4.86 -9.18
CA LYS A 147 -1.15 3.85 -9.62
C LYS A 147 -1.00 2.69 -8.64
N TYR A 148 -1.00 2.96 -7.34
CA TYR A 148 -0.74 2.01 -6.27
C TYR A 148 -1.87 2.07 -5.23
N PRO A 149 -2.97 1.33 -5.42
CA PRO A 149 -4.17 1.45 -4.59
C PRO A 149 -3.96 1.19 -3.10
N SER A 150 -2.99 0.35 -2.73
CA SER A 150 -2.65 0.00 -1.35
C SER A 150 -1.67 0.96 -0.68
N ILE A 151 -1.33 2.08 -1.34
CA ILE A 151 -0.36 3.04 -0.83
C ILE A 151 -1.01 4.07 0.10
N ASP A 152 -0.36 4.30 1.23
CA ASP A 152 -0.78 5.27 2.24
C ASP A 152 0.33 6.27 2.52
N ILE A 153 -0.03 7.55 2.60
CA ILE A 153 0.88 8.60 3.06
C ILE A 153 0.97 8.51 4.58
N TYR A 154 2.18 8.24 5.09
CA TYR A 154 2.46 8.18 6.52
C TYR A 154 2.84 9.55 7.07
N ASN A 155 3.71 10.25 6.37
CA ASN A 155 4.22 11.55 6.80
C ASN A 155 4.58 12.42 5.60
N ILE A 156 4.40 13.73 5.74
CA ILE A 156 4.85 14.73 4.78
C ILE A 156 5.79 15.67 5.54
N ASN A 157 7.07 15.61 5.20
CA ASN A 157 8.07 16.49 5.78
C ASN A 157 8.11 17.79 4.98
N LEU A 158 8.13 18.90 5.71
CA LEU A 158 8.09 20.24 5.13
C LEU A 158 9.41 20.97 5.38
N THR A 159 9.75 21.82 4.44
CA THR A 159 10.76 22.85 4.62
C THR A 159 10.18 24.19 4.19
N THR A 160 10.92 25.25 4.44
CA THR A 160 10.52 26.60 4.04
C THR A 160 11.23 26.99 2.76
N SER A 161 10.48 27.46 1.76
CA SER A 161 11.04 28.01 0.53
C SER A 161 11.98 29.18 0.84
N ALA A 162 13.17 29.16 0.25
CA ALA A 162 14.12 30.27 0.38
C ALA A 162 13.67 31.52 -0.40
N LEU A 163 12.71 31.39 -1.34
CA LEU A 163 12.21 32.49 -2.16
C LEU A 163 11.18 33.34 -1.43
N ASN A 164 10.04 32.76 -1.01
CA ASN A 164 8.94 33.52 -0.41
C ASN A 164 8.62 33.11 1.04
N GLY A 165 9.39 32.21 1.65
CA GLY A 165 9.17 31.82 3.05
C GLY A 165 7.95 30.93 3.28
N ILE A 166 7.38 30.34 2.23
CA ILE A 166 6.19 29.49 2.32
C ILE A 166 6.56 28.01 2.55
N PRO A 167 5.69 27.21 3.17
CA PRO A 167 5.94 25.79 3.37
C PRO A 167 5.87 25.01 2.06
N VAL A 168 6.93 24.26 1.77
CA VAL A 168 7.05 23.37 0.61
C VAL A 168 7.39 21.96 1.05
N ILE A 169 6.97 20.97 0.25
CA ILE A 169 7.21 19.55 0.53
C ILE A 169 8.69 19.25 0.33
N GLN A 170 9.36 18.80 1.39
CA GLN A 170 10.74 18.35 1.34
C GLN A 170 10.82 16.87 0.92
N ASP A 171 10.03 16.03 1.57
CA ASP A 171 9.93 14.60 1.28
C ASP A 171 8.61 14.04 1.82
N VAL A 172 8.20 12.90 1.25
CA VAL A 172 6.97 12.21 1.60
C VAL A 172 7.31 10.77 1.96
N VAL A 173 6.91 10.34 3.14
CA VAL A 173 7.06 8.94 3.57
C VAL A 173 5.73 8.24 3.32
N VAL A 174 5.78 7.15 2.55
CA VAL A 174 4.62 6.34 2.22
C VAL A 174 4.84 4.88 2.63
N TYR A 175 3.75 4.18 2.93
CA TYR A 175 3.74 2.73 3.07
C TYR A 175 2.94 2.12 1.94
N LEU A 176 3.51 1.11 1.28
CA LEU A 176 2.78 0.26 0.36
C LEU A 176 2.43 -1.04 1.08
N ARG A 177 1.14 -1.40 1.12
CA ARG A 177 0.64 -2.55 1.89
C ARG A 177 0.50 -3.83 1.06
N ASP A 178 0.48 -3.75 -0.26
CA ASP A 178 0.43 -4.90 -1.15
C ASP A 178 1.54 -4.81 -2.22
N LEU A 179 2.43 -5.81 -2.27
CA LEU A 179 3.49 -5.88 -3.29
C LEU A 179 2.95 -6.18 -4.69
N ASN A 180 1.71 -6.68 -4.82
CA ASN A 180 1.08 -6.87 -6.12
C ASN A 180 0.90 -5.55 -6.87
N ASP A 181 0.78 -4.43 -6.15
CA ASP A 181 0.75 -3.09 -6.74
C ASP A 181 2.05 -2.74 -7.48
N LEU A 182 3.17 -3.37 -7.10
CA LEU A 182 4.48 -3.20 -7.77
C LEU A 182 4.70 -4.20 -8.91
N THR A 183 3.78 -5.13 -9.13
CA THR A 183 3.89 -6.04 -10.26
C THR A 183 3.42 -5.32 -11.51
N GLU A 184 4.31 -5.18 -12.49
CA GLU A 184 3.86 -4.95 -13.85
C GLU A 184 3.01 -6.15 -14.22
N THR A 185 1.72 -5.94 -14.50
CA THR A 185 0.89 -6.94 -15.16
C THR A 185 1.55 -7.25 -16.48
N VAL A 186 2.41 -8.27 -16.50
CA VAL A 186 2.79 -8.95 -17.73
C VAL A 186 1.48 -9.51 -18.24
N ALA A 187 0.88 -8.80 -19.19
CA ALA A 187 -0.20 -9.36 -19.98
C ALA A 187 0.38 -10.65 -20.56
N LEU A 188 -0.05 -11.79 -20.02
CA LEU A 188 0.21 -13.09 -20.59
C LEU A 188 -0.45 -13.08 -21.96
N THR A 189 0.28 -12.64 -22.99
CA THR A 189 -0.02 -12.93 -24.37
C THR A 189 0.05 -14.44 -24.51
N LYS A 190 -1.14 -15.06 -24.49
CA LYS A 190 -1.34 -16.44 -24.93
C LYS A 190 -1.13 -16.54 -26.44
#